data_AF-A0A699QIM6-F1
#
_entry.id   AF-A0A699QIM6-F1
#
_cell.length_a   1.000
_cell.length_b   1.000
_cell.length_c   1.000
_cell.angle_alpha   90.00
_cell.angle_beta   90.00
_cell.angle_gamma   90.00
#
_symmetry.space_group_name_H-M   'P 1'
#
loop_
_entity.id
_entity.type
_entity.pdbx_description
1 polymer ?
#
loop_
_entity_poly.entity_id
_entity_poly.type
_entity_poly.pdbx_seq_one_letter_code
_entity_poly.pdbx_strand_id
1 'polypeptide(L)'
;HKWCNQIGSMKYLFKYIYKGPDRVTVAAENEEVDDINDYYDCRYLSACEAAWRIFRFDIHYHFPPIKRLPFHLPNEQSVIFDESKSLDYTLDKASVNETKFQAWMKLNNIDTFTQTLIYVEIPKYYVWKHDVKVWQKRQKGERIGRIHHVPPSWGEMFYLRVLLNKVRGATDWDNFKEFEGVVYPTFKDTCYTHGLLEDDKEYIDRLLEASH
;
A
#
# COMPACT_ATOMS: atom_id res chain seq x y z
N HIS A 1 -21.76 -10.65 -34.80
CA HIS A 1 -20.93 -11.78 -34.36
C HIS A 1 -20.49 -11.58 -32.92
N LYS A 2 -21.27 -12.13 -31.97
CA LYS A 2 -20.89 -12.23 -30.55
C LYS A 2 -19.82 -13.33 -30.44
N TRP A 3 -18.58 -12.96 -30.18
CA TRP A 3 -17.54 -13.93 -29.84
C TRP A 3 -17.45 -14.04 -28.32
N CYS A 4 -17.77 -15.24 -27.84
CA CYS A 4 -17.73 -15.65 -26.45
C CYS A 4 -16.32 -15.50 -25.88
N ASN A 5 -16.14 -14.56 -24.95
CA ASN A 5 -14.96 -14.51 -24.10
C ASN A 5 -15.25 -15.35 -22.86
N GLN A 6 -15.16 -16.68 -23.00
CA GLN A 6 -15.41 -17.59 -21.90
C GLN A 6 -14.12 -17.70 -21.09
N ILE A 7 -14.04 -16.98 -19.98
CA ILE A 7 -12.98 -17.14 -18.96
C ILE A 7 -12.80 -18.62 -18.55
N GLY A 8 -13.84 -19.44 -18.75
CA GLY A 8 -13.77 -20.90 -18.65
C GLY A 8 -12.74 -21.55 -19.58
N SER A 9 -12.65 -21.19 -20.86
CA SER A 9 -11.75 -21.87 -21.82
C SER A 9 -10.28 -21.58 -21.56
N MET A 10 -9.93 -20.39 -21.06
CA MET A 10 -8.57 -20.13 -20.55
C MET A 10 -8.28 -20.97 -19.30
N LYS A 11 -9.23 -21.07 -18.35
CA LYS A 11 -9.08 -21.91 -17.15
C LYS A 11 -8.83 -23.38 -17.51
N TYR A 12 -9.51 -23.90 -18.52
CA TYR A 12 -9.31 -25.27 -19.01
C TYR A 12 -7.97 -25.44 -19.74
N LEU A 13 -7.57 -24.50 -20.59
CA LEU A 13 -6.30 -24.58 -21.30
C LEU A 13 -5.10 -24.61 -20.33
N PHE A 14 -5.13 -23.76 -19.29
CA PHE A 14 -4.12 -23.76 -18.23
C PHE A 14 -4.19 -25.02 -17.35
N LYS A 15 -5.39 -25.55 -17.06
CA LYS A 15 -5.55 -26.80 -16.30
C LYS A 15 -4.84 -27.99 -16.97
N TYR A 16 -4.80 -28.06 -18.30
CA TYR A 16 -4.16 -29.17 -19.04
C TYR A 16 -2.67 -28.97 -19.31
N ILE A 17 -2.19 -27.73 -19.36
CA ILE A 17 -0.76 -27.45 -19.50
C ILE A 17 -0.02 -27.65 -18.16
N TYR A 18 -0.71 -27.42 -17.03
CA TYR A 18 -0.14 -27.53 -15.68
C TYR A 18 -0.49 -28.83 -14.94
N LYS A 19 -1.38 -29.66 -15.49
CA LYS A 19 -1.50 -31.04 -15.04
C LYS A 19 -0.32 -31.83 -15.61
N GLY A 20 0.74 -31.95 -14.82
CA GLY A 20 1.72 -33.03 -14.99
C GLY A 20 1.02 -34.40 -15.02
N PRO A 21 1.73 -35.46 -15.46
CA PRO A 21 1.15 -36.79 -15.64
C PRO A 21 0.40 -37.21 -14.37
N ASP A 22 -0.88 -37.57 -14.50
CA ASP A 22 -1.80 -37.86 -13.39
C ASP A 22 -1.13 -38.76 -12.34
N ARG A 23 -0.83 -38.19 -11.16
CA ARG A 23 -0.67 -38.96 -9.92
C ARG A 23 -2.04 -38.99 -9.25
N VAL A 24 -2.79 -40.05 -9.53
CA VAL A 24 -3.89 -40.46 -8.65
C VAL A 24 -3.26 -41.11 -7.43
N THR A 25 -3.23 -40.41 -6.30
CA THR A 25 -2.89 -41.02 -5.02
C THR A 25 -4.16 -41.63 -4.44
N VAL A 26 -4.30 -42.95 -4.57
CA VAL A 26 -5.25 -43.71 -3.75
C VAL A 26 -4.63 -43.78 -2.37
N ALA A 27 -5.24 -43.12 -1.38
CA ALA A 27 -4.81 -43.23 0.00
C ALA A 27 -5.20 -44.62 0.52
N ALA A 28 -4.19 -45.48 0.72
CA ALA A 28 -4.28 -46.60 1.63
C ALA A 28 -3.40 -46.25 2.83
N GLU A 29 -4.08 -45.98 3.96
CA GLU A 29 -3.63 -45.95 5.36
C GLU A 29 -2.15 -45.60 5.69
N ASN A 30 -2.00 -44.55 6.50
CA ASN A 30 -0.86 -44.20 7.36
C ASN A 30 0.52 -44.01 6.70
N GLU A 31 0.79 -42.83 6.14
CA GLU A 31 2.18 -42.37 5.96
C GLU A 31 2.32 -40.88 6.33
N GLU A 32 3.44 -40.57 6.99
CA GLU A 32 3.83 -39.27 7.52
C GLU A 32 3.81 -38.18 6.43
N VAL A 33 3.30 -37.00 6.78
CA VAL A 33 3.32 -35.83 5.90
C VAL A 33 4.76 -35.37 5.74
N ASP A 34 5.31 -35.49 4.53
CA ASP A 34 6.65 -35.03 4.18
C ASP A 34 6.65 -33.53 3.87
N ASP A 35 6.79 -32.72 4.92
CA ASP A 35 6.86 -31.25 4.85
C ASP A 35 7.95 -30.73 3.89
N ILE A 36 8.98 -31.54 3.58
CA ILE A 36 10.09 -31.14 2.71
C ILE A 36 9.61 -31.08 1.25
N ASN A 37 8.85 -32.07 0.80
CA ASN A 37 8.32 -32.08 -0.57
C ASN A 37 7.21 -31.05 -0.77
N ASP A 38 6.34 -30.84 0.23
CA ASP A 38 5.32 -29.78 0.19
C ASP A 38 5.95 -28.38 0.11
N TYR A 39 7.09 -28.17 0.76
CA TYR A 39 7.87 -26.94 0.67
C TYR A 39 8.46 -26.70 -0.74
N TYR A 40 8.91 -27.76 -1.42
CA TYR A 40 9.42 -27.66 -2.79
C TYR A 40 8.30 -27.41 -3.81
N ASP A 41 7.16 -28.08 -3.66
CA ASP A 41 6.00 -27.92 -4.54
C ASP A 41 5.34 -26.54 -4.39
N CYS A 42 5.27 -25.99 -3.17
CA CYS A 42 4.79 -24.62 -2.92
C CYS A 42 5.67 -23.52 -3.53
N ARG A 43 6.92 -23.83 -3.91
CA ARG A 43 7.86 -22.89 -4.56
C ARG A 43 8.09 -23.15 -6.04
N TYR A 44 7.44 -24.14 -6.64
CA TYR A 44 7.63 -24.45 -8.04
C TYR A 44 7.17 -23.30 -8.93
N LEU A 45 8.15 -22.58 -9.48
CA LEU A 45 7.95 -21.59 -10.54
C LEU A 45 8.02 -22.33 -11.87
N SER A 46 6.97 -22.22 -12.69
CA SER A 46 6.98 -22.85 -14.01
C SER A 46 8.18 -22.38 -14.84
N ALA A 47 8.71 -23.26 -15.70
CA ALA A 47 9.84 -22.93 -16.57
C ALA A 47 9.59 -21.65 -17.40
N CYS A 48 8.34 -21.40 -17.79
CA CYS A 48 7.93 -20.18 -18.47
C CYS A 48 8.05 -18.94 -17.58
N GLU A 49 7.60 -18.99 -16.33
CA GLU A 49 7.73 -17.88 -15.38
C GLU A 49 9.20 -17.62 -15.01
N ALA A 50 9.99 -18.68 -14.83
CA ALA A 50 11.43 -18.57 -14.59
C ALA A 50 12.16 -17.90 -15.77
N ALA A 51 11.84 -18.29 -17.02
CA ALA A 51 12.36 -17.62 -18.21
C ALA A 51 11.94 -16.14 -18.26
N TRP A 52 10.68 -15.83 -17.97
CA TRP A 52 10.16 -14.46 -17.88
C TRP A 52 10.95 -13.61 -16.87
N ARG A 53 11.28 -14.17 -15.70
CA ARG A 53 12.12 -13.56 -14.66
C ARG A 53 13.57 -13.37 -15.13
N ILE A 54 14.16 -14.38 -15.76
CA ILE A 54 15.55 -14.34 -16.28
C ILE A 54 15.71 -13.26 -17.34
N PHE A 55 14.74 -13.15 -18.25
CA PHE A 55 14.74 -12.14 -19.31
C PHE A 55 14.18 -10.78 -18.86
N ARG A 56 13.83 -10.62 -17.57
CA ARG A 56 13.28 -9.40 -16.97
C ARG A 56 12.06 -8.82 -17.71
N PHE A 57 11.26 -9.68 -18.33
CA PHE A 57 10.00 -9.25 -18.91
C PHE A 57 8.99 -8.92 -17.79
N ASP A 58 8.12 -7.94 -18.01
CA ASP A 58 7.08 -7.57 -17.04
C ASP A 58 6.15 -8.77 -16.78
N ILE A 59 6.24 -9.33 -15.57
CA ILE A 59 5.51 -10.55 -15.16
C ILE A 59 4.04 -10.22 -14.87
N HIS A 60 3.75 -8.96 -14.53
CA HIS A 60 2.40 -8.49 -14.22
C HIS A 60 2.15 -7.12 -14.83
N TYR A 61 1.24 -7.05 -15.81
CA TYR A 61 0.70 -5.79 -16.30
C TYR A 61 -0.55 -5.42 -15.47
N HIS A 62 -0.40 -4.47 -14.54
CA HIS A 62 -1.54 -3.90 -13.81
C HIS A 62 -1.99 -2.60 -14.49
N PHE A 63 -3.21 -2.61 -15.02
CA PHE A 63 -3.88 -1.42 -15.53
C PHE A 63 -5.05 -1.03 -14.61
N PRO A 64 -5.11 0.21 -14.10
CA PRO A 64 -4.09 1.26 -14.24
C PRO A 64 -2.87 1.00 -13.32
N PRO A 65 -1.71 1.60 -13.63
CA PRO A 65 -0.48 1.38 -12.86
C PRO A 65 -0.58 1.96 -11.44
N ILE A 66 -0.09 1.19 -10.47
CA ILE A 66 -0.14 1.51 -9.03
C ILE A 66 1.04 2.41 -8.65
N LYS A 67 0.78 3.51 -7.93
CA LYS A 67 1.79 4.41 -7.37
C LYS A 67 1.83 4.28 -5.85
N ARG A 68 2.95 3.82 -5.30
CA ARG A 68 3.17 3.80 -3.85
C ARG A 68 3.29 5.22 -3.30
N LEU A 69 2.49 5.51 -2.28
CA LEU A 69 2.45 6.78 -1.57
C LEU A 69 3.04 6.61 -0.17
N PRO A 70 4.22 7.19 0.10
CA PRO A 70 4.80 7.19 1.44
C PRO A 70 4.07 8.21 2.32
N PHE A 71 3.99 7.93 3.60
CA PHE A 71 3.52 8.85 4.64
C PHE A 71 4.33 8.55 5.91
N HIS A 72 4.24 9.43 6.90
CA HIS A 72 4.95 9.35 8.17
C HIS A 72 4.17 10.16 9.21
N LEU A 73 4.51 10.00 10.49
CA LEU A 73 3.99 10.86 11.57
C LEU A 73 4.67 12.25 11.54
N PRO A 74 4.12 13.24 12.27
CA PRO A 74 4.80 14.51 12.48
C PRO A 74 6.24 14.29 12.96
N ASN A 75 7.20 14.95 12.30
CA ASN A 75 8.64 14.88 12.60
C ASN A 75 9.34 13.50 12.40
N GLU A 76 8.64 12.48 11.90
CA GLU A 76 9.22 11.16 11.59
C GLU A 76 9.57 10.99 10.11
N GLN A 77 10.10 12.04 9.48
CA GLN A 77 10.48 12.00 8.07
C GLN A 77 11.72 11.12 7.87
N SER A 78 11.67 10.18 6.93
CA SER A 78 12.84 9.34 6.59
C SER A 78 13.90 10.17 5.86
N VAL A 79 15.10 10.24 6.44
CA VAL A 79 16.29 10.85 5.86
C VAL A 79 17.23 9.74 5.39
N ILE A 80 17.59 9.76 4.11
CA ILE A 80 18.60 8.83 3.57
C ILE A 80 19.96 9.52 3.68
N PHE A 81 20.83 8.95 4.50
CA PHE A 81 22.23 9.34 4.57
C PHE A 81 23.01 8.69 3.43
N ASP A 82 23.78 9.51 2.73
CA ASP A 82 24.72 9.05 1.72
C ASP A 82 26.10 9.15 2.35
N GLU A 83 26.79 8.02 2.53
CA GLU A 83 28.11 7.97 3.19
C GLU A 83 29.15 8.88 2.52
N SER A 84 28.93 9.24 1.25
CA SER A 84 29.78 10.18 0.50
C SER A 84 29.57 11.66 0.84
N LYS A 85 28.56 12.00 1.65
CA LYS A 85 28.17 13.38 1.95
C LYS A 85 28.30 13.67 3.45
N SER A 86 28.67 14.92 3.77
CA SER A 86 28.78 15.34 5.18
C SER A 86 27.42 15.28 5.88
N LEU A 87 27.47 15.01 7.18
CA LEU A 87 26.29 14.92 8.03
C LEU A 87 25.52 16.26 8.04
N ASP A 88 26.22 17.39 8.17
CA ASP A 88 25.63 18.74 8.13
C ASP A 88 24.91 19.02 6.81
N TYR A 89 25.55 18.71 5.67
CA TYR A 89 24.90 18.88 4.37
C TYR A 89 23.63 18.02 4.25
N THR A 90 23.66 16.82 4.83
CA THR A 90 22.51 15.91 4.82
C THR A 90 21.39 16.38 5.74
N LEU A 91 21.71 16.97 6.89
CA LEU A 91 20.74 17.54 7.83
C LEU A 91 20.09 18.80 7.27
N ASP A 92 20.86 19.72 6.69
CA ASP A 92 20.34 20.90 6.00
C ASP A 92 19.47 20.52 4.80
N LYS A 93 19.89 19.49 4.06
CA LYS A 93 19.09 18.99 2.95
C LYS A 93 17.84 18.26 3.42
N ALA A 94 17.89 17.57 4.56
CA ALA A 94 16.73 16.88 5.15
C ALA A 94 15.69 17.87 5.66
N SER A 95 16.12 18.94 6.33
CA SER A 95 15.23 20.01 6.81
C SER A 95 14.52 20.75 5.67
N VAL A 96 15.16 20.83 4.49
CA VAL A 96 14.60 21.42 3.26
C VAL A 96 13.85 20.40 2.39
N ASN A 97 14.09 19.11 2.55
CA ASN A 97 13.55 18.08 1.66
C ASN A 97 12.11 17.72 2.02
N GLU A 98 11.16 18.42 1.41
CA GLU A 98 9.75 18.06 1.51
C GLU A 98 9.47 16.64 0.99
N THR A 99 8.73 15.87 1.81
CA THR A 99 8.25 14.56 1.40
C THR A 99 7.06 14.70 0.45
N LYS A 100 6.76 13.64 -0.31
CA LYS A 100 5.55 13.59 -1.16
C LYS A 100 4.26 13.85 -0.39
N PHE A 101 4.24 13.47 0.88
CA PHE A 101 3.09 13.61 1.75
C PHE A 101 2.91 15.07 2.17
N GLN A 102 3.97 15.73 2.61
CA GLN A 102 3.94 17.16 2.93
C GLN A 102 3.66 18.03 1.72
N ALA A 103 4.28 17.73 0.58
CA ALA A 103 4.03 18.44 -0.67
C ALA A 103 2.57 18.33 -1.13
N TRP A 104 1.86 17.26 -0.76
CA TRP A 104 0.42 17.15 -1.00
C TRP A 104 -0.38 18.08 -0.08
N MET A 105 -0.03 18.18 1.21
CA MET A 105 -0.66 19.14 2.12
C MET A 105 -0.47 20.59 1.63
N LYS A 106 0.74 20.92 1.14
CA LYS A 106 1.01 22.23 0.52
C LYS A 106 0.20 22.44 -0.75
N LEU A 107 0.05 21.40 -1.58
CA LEU A 107 -0.79 21.48 -2.78
C LEU A 107 -2.25 21.80 -2.43
N ASN A 108 -2.79 21.22 -1.35
CA ASN A 108 -4.15 21.48 -0.89
C ASN A 108 -4.40 22.93 -0.47
N ASN A 109 -3.34 23.67 -0.08
CA ASN A 109 -3.42 25.10 0.20
C ASN A 109 -3.48 25.96 -1.07
N ILE A 110 -3.06 25.42 -2.22
CA ILE A 110 -2.89 26.17 -3.47
C ILE A 110 -4.02 25.85 -4.45
N ASP A 111 -4.42 24.58 -4.57
CA ASP A 111 -5.36 24.10 -5.57
C ASP A 111 -6.65 23.58 -4.92
N THR A 112 -7.75 24.32 -5.08
CA THR A 112 -9.06 23.99 -4.50
C THR A 112 -9.60 22.65 -4.99
N PHE A 113 -9.20 22.18 -6.19
CA PHE A 113 -9.60 20.85 -6.65
C PHE A 113 -9.03 19.75 -5.75
N THR A 114 -7.81 19.92 -5.26
CA THR A 114 -7.16 18.92 -4.40
C THR A 114 -7.78 18.81 -3.02
N GLN A 115 -8.47 19.86 -2.57
CA GLN A 115 -9.26 19.83 -1.34
C GLN A 115 -10.42 18.82 -1.41
N THR A 116 -10.89 18.49 -2.63
CA THR A 116 -11.94 17.49 -2.84
C THR A 116 -11.41 16.05 -2.83
N LEU A 117 -10.08 15.84 -2.77
CA LEU A 117 -9.46 14.53 -2.94
C LEU A 117 -8.86 14.01 -1.62
N ILE A 118 -8.92 12.69 -1.43
CA ILE A 118 -8.11 12.01 -0.40
C ILE A 118 -6.70 11.70 -0.94
N TYR A 119 -5.74 11.45 -0.06
CA TYR A 119 -4.33 11.29 -0.45
C TYR A 119 -4.11 10.19 -1.52
N VAL A 120 -4.83 9.07 -1.43
CA VAL A 120 -4.75 7.95 -2.39
C VAL A 120 -5.27 8.28 -3.79
N GLU A 121 -6.11 9.30 -3.92
CA GLU A 121 -6.68 9.74 -5.21
C GLU A 121 -5.74 10.68 -5.97
N ILE A 122 -4.78 11.30 -5.29
CA ILE A 122 -3.89 12.31 -5.88
C ILE A 122 -3.14 11.82 -7.12
N PRO A 123 -2.54 10.61 -7.16
CA PRO A 123 -1.85 10.11 -8.36
C PRO A 123 -2.74 9.98 -9.60
N LYS A 124 -4.07 9.93 -9.43
CA LYS A 124 -5.01 9.91 -10.55
C LYS A 124 -4.96 11.23 -11.31
N TYR A 125 -4.88 12.35 -10.58
CA TYR A 125 -4.95 13.70 -11.15
C TYR A 125 -3.61 14.45 -11.19
N TYR A 126 -2.62 14.01 -10.42
CA TYR A 126 -1.32 14.67 -10.30
C TYR A 126 -0.17 13.68 -10.53
N VAL A 127 0.95 14.24 -11.00
CA VAL A 127 2.21 13.53 -11.20
C VAL A 127 3.26 14.17 -10.29
N TRP A 128 3.93 13.34 -9.52
CA TRP A 128 5.09 13.77 -8.74
C TRP A 128 6.29 14.05 -9.65
N LYS A 129 6.82 15.27 -9.60
CA LYS A 129 8.08 15.65 -10.25
C LYS A 129 9.22 15.53 -9.25
N HIS A 130 10.12 14.59 -9.49
CA HIS A 130 11.22 14.30 -8.57
C HIS A 130 12.25 15.43 -8.47
N ASP A 131 12.50 16.15 -9.57
CA ASP A 131 13.55 17.17 -9.64
C ASP A 131 13.21 18.41 -8.81
N VAL A 132 11.95 18.85 -8.91
CA VAL A 132 11.42 20.04 -8.22
C VAL A 132 10.62 19.70 -6.97
N LYS A 133 10.39 18.41 -6.69
CA LYS A 133 9.63 17.91 -5.55
C LYS A 133 8.23 18.51 -5.38
N VAL A 134 7.52 18.66 -6.49
CA VAL A 134 6.14 19.12 -6.48
C VAL A 134 5.20 18.17 -7.19
N TRP A 135 3.94 18.21 -6.78
CA TRP A 135 2.83 17.60 -7.50
C TRP A 135 2.38 18.56 -8.61
N GLN A 136 2.37 18.07 -9.85
CA GLN A 136 1.87 18.82 -11.00
C GLN A 136 0.65 18.15 -11.60
N LYS A 137 -0.30 18.96 -12.08
CA LYS A 137 -1.53 18.44 -12.70
C LYS A 137 -1.19 17.53 -13.88
N ARG A 138 -1.82 16.37 -13.91
CA ARG A 138 -1.61 15.34 -14.91
C ARG A 138 -2.28 15.75 -16.22
N GLN A 139 -1.55 15.59 -17.32
CA GLN A 139 -2.08 15.84 -18.68
C GLN A 139 -2.62 14.57 -19.35
N LYS A 140 -2.07 13.38 -19.05
CA LYS A 140 -2.46 12.11 -19.69
C LYS A 140 -2.38 10.89 -18.75
N GLY A 141 -3.29 9.95 -18.98
CA GLY A 141 -3.39 8.65 -18.29
C GLY A 141 -4.01 8.76 -16.90
N GLU A 142 -4.13 7.63 -16.22
CA GLU A 142 -4.55 7.56 -14.82
C GLU A 142 -3.61 6.64 -14.04
N ARG A 143 -3.47 6.88 -12.73
CA ARG A 143 -2.74 6.00 -11.81
C ARG A 143 -3.52 5.88 -10.52
N ILE A 144 -3.49 4.71 -9.91
CA ILE A 144 -4.09 4.49 -8.59
C ILE A 144 -3.01 4.65 -7.53
N GLY A 145 -3.24 5.52 -6.54
CA GLY A 145 -2.39 5.62 -5.37
C GLY A 145 -2.60 4.44 -4.43
N ARG A 146 -1.52 3.95 -3.81
CA ARG A 146 -1.57 2.91 -2.79
C ARG A 146 -0.68 3.29 -1.62
N ILE A 147 -1.27 3.33 -0.44
CA ILE A 147 -0.55 3.46 0.82
C ILE A 147 -0.11 2.06 1.27
N HIS A 148 1.08 1.97 1.86
CA HIS A 148 1.61 0.70 2.36
C HIS A 148 0.79 0.17 3.55
N HIS A 149 0.85 -1.14 3.76
CA HIS A 149 0.21 -1.74 4.92
C HIS A 149 0.94 -1.31 6.20
N VAL A 150 0.18 -0.90 7.20
CA VAL A 150 0.63 -0.63 8.57
C VAL A 150 -0.23 -1.47 9.51
N PRO A 151 0.36 -2.30 10.39
CA PRO A 151 -0.40 -3.10 11.35
C PRO A 151 -0.89 -2.24 12.52
N PRO A 152 -1.97 -2.63 13.23
CA PRO A 152 -2.49 -1.90 14.38
C PRO A 152 -1.48 -1.70 15.52
N SER A 153 -0.53 -2.62 15.68
CA SER A 153 0.53 -2.53 16.69
C SER A 153 1.47 -1.32 16.54
N TRP A 154 1.45 -0.64 15.38
CA TRP A 154 2.25 0.57 15.14
C TRP A 154 1.56 1.87 15.63
N GLY A 155 0.44 1.75 16.36
CA GLY A 155 -0.16 2.86 17.09
C GLY A 155 -0.63 4.01 16.19
N GLU A 156 -0.22 5.24 16.49
CA GLU A 156 -0.62 6.47 15.78
C GLU A 156 -0.44 6.39 14.24
N MET A 157 0.59 5.67 13.78
CA MET A 157 0.84 5.48 12.35
C MET A 157 -0.28 4.65 11.67
N PHE A 158 -0.88 3.70 12.37
CA PHE A 158 -2.03 2.94 11.89
C PHE A 158 -3.26 3.83 11.76
N TYR A 159 -3.57 4.63 12.77
CA TYR A 159 -4.72 5.53 12.75
C TYR A 159 -4.59 6.60 11.68
N LEU A 160 -3.40 7.18 11.51
CA LEU A 160 -3.11 8.11 10.40
C LEU A 160 -3.35 7.43 9.04
N ARG A 161 -2.92 6.18 8.85
CA ARG A 161 -3.19 5.42 7.61
C ARG A 161 -4.69 5.30 7.33
N VAL A 162 -5.50 5.04 8.36
CA VAL A 162 -6.96 4.96 8.23
C VAL A 162 -7.52 6.32 7.79
N LEU A 163 -7.11 7.39 8.45
CA LEU A 163 -7.56 8.76 8.15
C LEU A 163 -7.16 9.22 6.75
N LEU A 164 -5.99 8.81 6.23
CA LEU A 164 -5.56 9.12 4.86
C LEU A 164 -6.49 8.57 3.76
N ASN A 165 -7.36 7.62 4.10
CA ASN A 165 -8.39 7.09 3.20
C ASN A 165 -9.75 7.76 3.37
N LYS A 166 -9.87 8.74 4.28
CA LYS A 166 -11.14 9.38 4.67
C LYS A 166 -11.07 10.91 4.57
N VAL A 167 -10.03 11.51 5.15
CA VAL A 167 -9.84 12.96 5.20
C VAL A 167 -9.49 13.48 3.81
N ARG A 168 -10.33 14.38 3.31
CA ARG A 168 -10.14 15.07 2.04
C ARG A 168 -9.40 16.37 2.28
N GLY A 169 -8.45 16.69 1.41
CA GLY A 169 -7.90 18.04 1.34
C GLY A 169 -7.07 18.51 2.53
N ALA A 170 -6.56 17.62 3.39
CA ALA A 170 -5.80 18.03 4.58
C ALA A 170 -4.63 18.96 4.22
N THR A 171 -4.64 20.17 4.77
CA THR A 171 -3.62 21.21 4.57
C THR A 171 -2.52 21.18 5.62
N ASP A 172 -2.78 20.53 6.76
CA ASP A 172 -1.85 20.33 7.86
C ASP A 172 -2.16 19.03 8.64
N TRP A 173 -1.44 18.83 9.75
CA TRP A 173 -1.62 17.68 10.64
C TRP A 173 -2.87 17.75 11.51
N ASP A 174 -3.37 18.95 11.80
CA ASP A 174 -4.54 19.15 12.65
C ASP A 174 -5.83 18.81 11.90
N ASN A 175 -5.87 18.97 10.58
CA ASN A 175 -7.01 18.50 9.78
C ASN A 175 -7.23 16.98 9.85
N PHE A 176 -6.18 16.21 10.12
CA PHE A 176 -6.31 14.77 10.37
C PHE A 176 -6.86 14.46 11.75
N LYS A 177 -6.77 15.42 12.67
CA LYS A 177 -7.29 15.29 14.03
C LYS A 177 -8.62 16.00 14.20
N GLU A 178 -9.21 16.54 13.14
CA GLU A 178 -10.46 17.31 13.21
C GLU A 178 -11.64 16.45 12.79
N PHE A 179 -12.69 16.44 13.61
CA PHE A 179 -13.99 15.87 13.27
C PHE A 179 -15.12 16.74 13.81
N GLU A 180 -16.10 17.06 12.95
CA GLU A 180 -17.23 17.96 13.25
C GLU A 180 -16.82 19.31 13.86
N GLY A 181 -15.68 19.86 13.43
CA GLY A 181 -15.14 21.15 13.90
C GLY A 181 -14.41 21.09 15.25
N VAL A 182 -14.20 19.89 15.81
CA VAL A 182 -13.42 19.67 17.03
C VAL A 182 -12.09 19.01 16.69
N VAL A 183 -10.99 19.61 17.17
CA VAL A 183 -9.64 19.03 17.04
C VAL A 183 -9.34 18.15 18.25
N TYR A 184 -9.06 16.88 18.00
CA TYR A 184 -8.72 15.88 18.99
C TYR A 184 -7.21 15.81 19.25
N PRO A 185 -6.78 15.29 20.41
CA PRO A 185 -5.35 15.21 20.74
C PRO A 185 -4.57 14.25 19.83
N THR A 186 -5.17 13.12 19.47
CA THR A 186 -4.50 12.03 18.72
C THR A 186 -5.27 11.60 17.48
N PHE A 187 -4.57 10.93 16.55
CA PHE A 187 -5.22 10.32 15.39
C PHE A 187 -6.14 9.18 15.84
N LYS A 188 -5.78 8.45 16.91
CA LYS A 188 -6.63 7.42 17.51
C LYS A 188 -7.97 7.98 17.95
N ASP A 189 -7.97 9.04 18.75
CA ASP A 189 -9.19 9.67 19.27
C ASP A 189 -10.10 10.10 18.12
N THR A 190 -9.51 10.64 17.06
CA THR A 190 -10.23 11.03 15.84
C THR A 190 -10.85 9.81 15.15
N CYS A 191 -10.12 8.71 15.00
CA CYS A 191 -10.68 7.48 14.43
C CYS A 191 -11.83 6.92 15.26
N TYR A 192 -11.71 6.99 16.59
CA TYR A 192 -12.75 6.56 17.52
C TYR A 192 -14.01 7.42 17.38
N THR A 193 -13.88 8.75 17.36
CA THR A 193 -15.03 9.66 17.22
C THR A 193 -15.70 9.58 15.85
N HIS A 194 -14.94 9.31 14.80
CA HIS A 194 -15.50 9.00 13.47
C HIS A 194 -16.23 7.64 13.41
N GLY A 195 -16.15 6.80 14.45
CA GLY A 195 -16.67 5.42 14.42
C GLY A 195 -15.96 4.52 13.42
N LEU A 196 -14.66 4.77 13.15
CA LEU A 196 -13.84 4.01 12.20
C LEU A 196 -13.17 2.79 12.83
N LEU A 197 -13.25 2.67 14.16
CA LEU A 197 -12.78 1.53 14.92
C LEU A 197 -14.02 0.72 15.29
N GLU A 198 -14.23 -0.41 14.63
CA GLU A 198 -15.27 -1.37 15.03
C GLU A 198 -14.89 -1.90 16.42
N ASP A 199 -15.71 -1.53 17.41
CA ASP A 199 -15.65 -1.84 18.85
C ASP A 199 -14.33 -2.50 19.30
N ASP A 200 -13.37 -1.66 19.71
CA ASP A 200 -12.05 -2.01 20.26
C ASP A 200 -12.12 -3.08 21.38
N LYS A 201 -13.30 -3.43 21.90
CA LYS A 201 -13.51 -4.54 22.84
C LYS A 201 -12.92 -5.86 22.33
N GLU A 202 -13.17 -6.24 21.08
CA GLU A 202 -12.71 -7.56 20.59
C GLU A 202 -11.16 -7.61 20.45
N TYR A 203 -10.51 -6.47 20.25
CA TYR A 203 -9.05 -6.37 20.17
C TYR A 203 -8.40 -6.22 21.55
N ILE A 204 -9.00 -5.46 22.47
CA ILE A 204 -8.57 -5.35 23.87
C ILE A 204 -8.65 -6.73 24.54
N ASP A 205 -9.73 -7.49 24.31
CA ASP A 205 -9.89 -8.83 24.86
C ASP A 205 -8.79 -9.78 24.34
N ARG A 206 -8.46 -9.74 23.05
CA ARG A 206 -7.36 -10.56 22.48
C ARG A 206 -5.97 -10.17 22.98
N LEU A 207 -5.73 -8.90 23.31
CA LEU A 207 -4.47 -8.46 23.91
C LEU A 207 -4.35 -8.86 25.38
N LEU A 208 -5.46 -8.82 26.13
CA LEU A 208 -5.52 -9.27 27.52
C LEU A 208 -5.39 -10.80 27.63
N GLU A 209 -6.03 -11.55 26.73
CA GLU A 209 -5.91 -13.02 26.65
C GLU A 209 -4.47 -13.47 26.33
N ALA A 210 -3.70 -12.71 25.56
CA ALA A 210 -2.30 -13.03 25.24
C ALA A 210 -1.30 -12.66 26.37
N SER A 211 -1.78 -12.00 27.43
CA SER A 211 -0.97 -11.59 28.59
C SER A 211 -1.15 -12.50 29.81
N HIS A 212 -1.93 -13.58 29.66
CA HIS A 212 -2.19 -14.60 30.68
C HIS A 212 -1.61 -15.97 30.30
#